data_AF-A0A0K8J2Y9-F1
#
_entry.id   AF-A0A0K8J2Y9-F1
#
_cell.length_a   1.000
_cell.length_b   1.000
_cell.length_c   1.000
_cell.angle_alpha   90.00
_cell.angle_beta   90.00
_cell.angle_gamma   90.00
#
_symmetry.space_group_name_H-M   'P 1'
#
loop_
_entity.id
_entity.type
_entity.pdbx_description
1 polymer ?
#
loop_
_entity_poly.entity_id
_entity_poly.type
_entity_poly.pdbx_seq_one_letter_code
_entity_poly.pdbx_strand_id
1 'polypeptide(L)'
;MKRKYFSILFLLLIFAARVISSDKSVKVMRNLFEENKIEGEKTKVTIVIDPGHGGRDPGKVGVNGALEKDVNLAIALKLKDLLEQNDINVIMTRTEDIGLYSETDSNKKRVDLNKRVEIINNSDAAFAISIHQNSFSQENVKGAQVFYHIQSEEGRVLAGILQEQIKETINDGNHRKAKSNTNYYMLKHTLCPLVIVECGYLSNWTEAKLLVDEDYQEKMAWAIHLGILKYLNINKN
;
A
#
# COMPACT_ATOMS: atom_id res chain seq x y z
N MET A 1 -16.97 -45.91 -12.34
CA MET A 1 -16.68 -44.65 -13.06
C MET A 1 -15.41 -43.93 -12.57
N LYS A 2 -15.24 -43.65 -11.26
CA LYS A 2 -14.09 -42.87 -10.72
C LYS A 2 -12.68 -43.36 -11.10
N ARG A 3 -12.47 -44.68 -11.20
CA ARG A 3 -11.17 -45.30 -11.51
C ARG A 3 -10.69 -45.08 -12.96
N LYS A 4 -11.63 -44.92 -13.91
CA LYS A 4 -11.31 -44.59 -15.32
C LYS A 4 -10.85 -43.13 -15.45
N TYR A 5 -11.52 -42.20 -14.76
CA TYR A 5 -11.13 -40.79 -14.74
C TYR A 5 -9.76 -40.56 -14.07
N PHE A 6 -9.48 -41.29 -12.98
CA PHE A 6 -8.17 -41.26 -12.35
C PHE A 6 -7.05 -41.72 -13.29
N SER A 7 -7.28 -42.80 -14.05
CA SER A 7 -6.29 -43.33 -14.99
C SER A 7 -6.05 -42.38 -16.17
N ILE A 8 -7.10 -41.71 -16.66
CA ILE A 8 -7.00 -40.69 -17.71
C ILE A 8 -6.21 -39.48 -17.21
N LEU A 9 -6.54 -38.97 -16.01
CA LEU A 9 -5.81 -37.84 -15.40
C LEU A 9 -4.34 -38.18 -15.16
N PHE A 10 -4.05 -39.40 -14.68
CA PHE A 10 -2.70 -39.87 -14.45
C PHE A 10 -1.88 -39.96 -15.76
N LEU A 11 -2.48 -40.46 -16.84
CA LEU A 11 -1.84 -40.49 -18.16
C LEU A 11 -1.60 -39.08 -18.72
N LEU A 12 -2.52 -38.15 -18.51
CA LEU A 12 -2.34 -36.75 -18.89
C LEU A 12 -1.18 -36.10 -18.12
N LEU A 13 -1.03 -36.39 -16.83
CA LEU A 13 0.10 -35.91 -16.03
C LEU A 13 1.43 -36.47 -16.49
N ILE A 14 1.50 -37.76 -16.83
CA ILE A 14 2.72 -38.39 -17.39
C ILE A 14 3.07 -37.77 -18.74
N PHE A 15 2.07 -37.56 -19.60
CA PHE A 15 2.26 -36.93 -20.89
C PHE A 15 2.77 -35.49 -20.75
N ALA A 16 2.16 -34.69 -19.87
CA ALA A 16 2.62 -33.34 -19.54
C ALA A 16 4.05 -33.36 -19.00
N ALA A 17 4.38 -34.27 -18.08
CA ALA A 17 5.73 -34.41 -17.54
C ALA A 17 6.76 -34.75 -18.64
N ARG A 18 6.41 -35.60 -19.61
CA ARG A 18 7.26 -35.90 -20.77
C ARG A 18 7.46 -34.71 -21.68
N VAL A 19 6.39 -33.95 -21.94
CA VAL A 19 6.47 -32.73 -22.77
C VAL A 19 7.34 -31.69 -22.09
N ILE A 20 7.21 -31.48 -20.78
CA ILE A 20 8.03 -30.53 -19.99
C ILE A 20 9.49 -30.98 -19.93
N SER A 21 9.74 -32.28 -19.81
CA SER A 21 11.11 -32.85 -19.74
C SER A 21 11.76 -33.06 -21.10
N SER A 22 11.13 -32.65 -22.20
CA SER A 22 11.71 -32.80 -23.53
C SER A 22 12.90 -31.85 -23.75
N ASP A 23 13.88 -32.24 -24.55
CA ASP A 23 15.04 -31.38 -24.82
C ASP A 23 14.66 -30.02 -25.43
N LYS A 24 13.56 -29.99 -26.20
CA LYS A 24 13.03 -28.75 -26.79
C LYS A 24 12.45 -27.82 -25.73
N SER A 25 11.63 -28.33 -24.81
CA SER A 25 11.05 -27.53 -23.73
C SER A 25 12.12 -27.07 -22.74
N VAL A 26 13.09 -27.92 -22.41
CA VAL A 26 14.24 -27.55 -21.57
C VAL A 26 15.06 -26.45 -22.25
N LYS A 27 15.30 -26.54 -23.56
CA LYS A 27 16.01 -25.51 -24.31
C LYS A 27 15.24 -24.19 -24.38
N VAL A 28 13.93 -24.22 -24.57
CA VAL A 28 13.07 -23.03 -24.53
C VAL A 28 13.10 -22.40 -23.14
N MET A 29 12.94 -23.19 -22.08
CA MET A 29 13.03 -22.69 -20.71
C MET A 29 14.40 -22.09 -20.42
N ARG A 30 15.49 -22.75 -20.82
CA ARG A 30 16.85 -22.24 -20.65
C ARG A 30 17.05 -20.92 -21.39
N ASN A 31 16.55 -20.80 -22.62
CA ASN A 31 16.64 -19.56 -23.38
C ASN A 31 15.81 -18.44 -22.73
N LEU A 32 14.62 -18.74 -22.19
CA LEU A 32 13.82 -17.78 -21.42
C LEU A 32 14.52 -17.33 -20.13
N PHE A 33 15.22 -18.24 -19.44
CA PHE A 33 16.03 -17.91 -18.27
C PHE A 33 17.29 -17.12 -18.65
N GLU A 34 17.94 -17.44 -19.78
CA GLU A 34 19.09 -16.71 -20.29
C GLU A 34 18.70 -15.31 -20.78
N GLU A 35 17.56 -15.14 -21.48
CA GLU A 35 17.00 -13.83 -21.84
C GLU A 35 16.65 -12.99 -20.60
N ASN A 36 15.99 -13.57 -19.59
CA ASN A 36 15.70 -12.88 -18.33
C ASN A 36 16.96 -12.55 -17.50
N LYS A 37 18.06 -13.28 -17.71
CA LYS A 37 19.36 -13.00 -17.06
C LYS A 37 20.15 -11.90 -17.79
N ILE A 38 19.85 -11.68 -19.08
CA ILE A 38 20.47 -10.66 -19.94
C ILE A 38 19.71 -9.32 -19.86
N GLU A 39 18.41 -9.32 -19.53
CA GLU A 39 17.79 -8.16 -18.90
C GLU A 39 18.45 -7.96 -17.51
N GLY A 40 19.57 -7.24 -17.47
CA GLY A 40 20.35 -7.00 -16.25
C GLY A 40 19.48 -6.53 -15.09
N GLU A 41 19.88 -6.85 -13.85
CA GLU A 41 19.19 -6.50 -12.60
C GLU A 41 18.48 -5.15 -12.72
N LYS A 42 17.19 -5.17 -13.10
CA LYS A 42 16.36 -3.97 -13.02
C LYS A 42 16.33 -3.64 -11.55
N THR A 43 16.94 -2.51 -11.20
CA THR A 43 16.89 -2.00 -9.84
C THR A 43 15.43 -1.92 -9.44
N LYS A 44 15.05 -2.69 -8.41
CA LYS A 44 13.65 -2.74 -7.94
C LYS A 44 13.25 -1.32 -7.55
N VAL A 45 12.06 -0.90 -7.97
CA VAL A 45 11.51 0.39 -7.52
C VAL A 45 11.32 0.31 -6.02
N THR A 46 11.85 1.29 -5.30
CA THR A 46 11.65 1.41 -3.85
C THR A 46 10.47 2.32 -3.54
N ILE A 47 9.54 1.88 -2.70
CA ILE A 47 8.42 2.67 -2.18
C ILE A 47 8.45 2.60 -0.66
N VAL A 48 8.25 3.74 0.01
CA VAL A 48 8.03 3.74 1.47
C VAL A 48 6.54 3.66 1.77
N ILE A 49 6.15 2.78 2.68
CA ILE A 49 4.84 2.78 3.31
C ILE A 49 4.99 3.24 4.75
N ASP A 50 4.20 4.24 5.11
CA ASP A 50 4.16 4.81 6.44
C ASP A 50 2.80 4.52 7.10
N PRO A 51 2.69 3.50 7.98
CA PRO A 51 1.51 3.36 8.82
C PRO A 51 1.51 4.47 9.88
N GLY A 52 0.63 5.46 9.74
CA GLY A 52 0.56 6.62 10.64
C GLY A 52 0.37 6.24 12.11
N HIS A 53 0.80 7.12 13.02
CA HIS A 53 0.73 6.93 14.48
C HIS A 53 1.47 5.67 14.99
N GLY A 54 1.24 5.24 16.24
CA GLY A 54 1.87 4.06 16.81
C GLY A 54 2.35 4.24 18.25
N GLY A 55 2.45 3.12 18.98
CA GLY A 55 2.81 3.11 20.39
C GLY A 55 1.81 3.92 21.21
N ARG A 56 2.30 4.94 21.93
CA ARG A 56 1.48 5.82 22.78
C ARG A 56 0.59 6.80 22.01
N ASP A 57 0.79 7.01 20.71
CA ASP A 57 -0.10 7.83 19.89
C ASP A 57 -1.17 6.93 19.24
N PRO A 58 -2.42 6.91 19.74
CA PRO A 58 -3.48 6.11 19.15
C PRO A 58 -3.95 6.67 17.80
N GLY A 59 -3.55 7.90 17.43
CA GLY A 59 -4.23 8.69 16.43
C GLY A 59 -5.65 9.00 16.88
N LYS A 60 -6.59 9.01 15.94
CA LYS A 60 -8.01 9.13 16.25
C LYS A 60 -8.54 7.85 16.89
N VAL A 61 -9.28 8.01 17.98
CA VAL A 61 -10.16 6.97 18.51
C VAL A 61 -11.52 7.08 17.82
N GLY A 62 -11.94 6.01 17.14
CA GLY A 62 -13.20 5.94 16.45
C GLY A 62 -14.40 5.86 17.38
N VAL A 63 -15.58 6.13 16.84
CA VAL A 63 -16.85 6.09 17.59
C VAL A 63 -17.15 4.70 18.17
N ASN A 64 -16.59 3.64 17.57
CA ASN A 64 -16.64 2.26 18.04
C ASN A 64 -15.46 1.85 18.93
N GLY A 65 -14.58 2.77 19.32
CA GLY A 65 -13.38 2.49 20.11
C GLY A 65 -12.17 2.00 19.32
N ALA A 66 -12.28 1.86 17.99
CA ALA A 66 -11.15 1.48 17.14
C ALA A 66 -10.02 2.53 17.22
N LEU A 67 -8.77 2.10 17.27
CA LEU A 67 -7.61 2.98 17.26
C LEU A 67 -7.11 3.13 15.82
N GLU A 68 -6.94 4.37 15.37
CA GLU A 68 -6.42 4.68 14.04
C GLU A 68 -5.09 3.98 13.77
N LYS A 69 -4.17 3.98 14.74
CA LYS A 69 -2.86 3.34 14.61
C LYS A 69 -2.92 1.84 14.24
N ASP A 70 -3.95 1.13 14.71
CA ASP A 70 -4.09 -0.32 14.51
C ASP A 70 -4.63 -0.59 13.10
N VAL A 71 -5.65 0.19 12.69
CA VAL A 71 -6.19 0.15 11.32
C VAL A 71 -5.11 0.51 10.30
N ASN A 72 -4.32 1.56 10.57
CA ASN A 72 -3.24 1.98 9.69
C ASN A 72 -2.19 0.88 9.50
N LEU A 73 -1.79 0.22 10.60
CA LEU A 73 -0.81 -0.87 10.54
C LEU A 73 -1.35 -2.05 9.73
N ALA A 74 -2.60 -2.46 9.98
CA ALA A 74 -3.21 -3.60 9.31
C ALA A 74 -3.30 -3.39 7.79
N ILE A 75 -3.78 -2.24 7.33
CA ILE A 75 -3.87 -1.91 5.90
C ILE A 75 -2.46 -1.83 5.28
N ALA A 76 -1.50 -1.21 5.98
CA ALA A 76 -0.15 -1.00 5.48
C ALA A 76 0.63 -2.32 5.32
N LEU A 77 0.48 -3.28 6.25
CA LEU A 77 1.09 -4.60 6.14
C LEU A 77 0.52 -5.40 4.96
N LYS A 78 -0.82 -5.38 4.79
CA LYS A 78 -1.47 -6.00 3.62
C LYS A 78 -0.98 -5.35 2.30
N LEU A 79 -0.82 -4.03 2.27
CA LEU A 79 -0.29 -3.30 1.11
C LEU A 79 1.17 -3.67 0.81
N LYS A 80 2.02 -3.78 1.85
CA LYS A 80 3.42 -4.21 1.71
C LYS A 80 3.49 -5.55 1.00
N ASP A 81 2.75 -6.54 1.48
CA ASP A 81 2.80 -7.90 0.94
C ASP A 81 2.36 -7.94 -0.53
N LEU A 82 1.34 -7.16 -0.90
CA LEU A 82 0.89 -7.03 -2.28
C LEU A 82 1.95 -6.39 -3.18
N LEU A 83 2.65 -5.35 -2.71
CA LEU A 83 3.69 -4.67 -3.50
C LEU A 83 4.94 -5.55 -3.65
N GLU A 84 5.39 -6.22 -2.60
CA GLU A 84 6.55 -7.12 -2.65
C GLU A 84 6.32 -8.30 -3.61
N GLN A 85 5.09 -8.82 -3.71
CA GLN A 85 4.69 -9.81 -4.70
C GLN A 85 4.77 -9.30 -6.15
N ASN A 86 4.85 -7.98 -6.35
CA ASN A 86 4.97 -7.33 -7.66
C ASN A 86 6.38 -6.76 -7.91
N ASP A 87 7.40 -7.36 -7.27
CA ASP A 87 8.83 -7.00 -7.40
C ASP A 87 9.17 -5.56 -7.02
N ILE A 88 8.35 -4.94 -6.16
CA ILE A 88 8.62 -3.63 -5.58
C ILE A 88 9.36 -3.83 -4.25
N ASN A 89 10.44 -3.08 -4.05
CA ASN A 89 11.11 -3.01 -2.76
C ASN A 89 10.31 -2.09 -1.83
N VAL A 90 9.85 -2.61 -0.69
CA VAL A 90 9.03 -1.85 0.26
C VAL A 90 9.82 -1.58 1.52
N ILE A 91 9.91 -0.31 1.90
CA ILE A 91 10.44 0.11 3.21
C ILE A 91 9.28 0.56 4.07
N MET A 92 9.19 0.04 5.29
CA MET A 92 8.14 0.41 6.25
C MET A 92 8.72 1.38 7.27
N THR A 93 8.00 2.44 7.64
CA THR A 93 8.41 3.28 8.79
C THR A 93 8.21 2.56 10.13
N ARG A 94 7.25 1.64 10.19
CA ARG A 94 7.06 0.67 11.29
C ARG A 94 6.34 -0.59 10.79
N THR A 95 6.60 -1.72 11.44
CA THR A 95 5.93 -3.02 11.19
C THR A 95 5.18 -3.54 12.41
N GLU A 96 5.25 -2.83 13.53
CA GLU A 96 4.66 -3.18 14.82
C GLU A 96 3.95 -1.96 15.42
N ASP A 97 3.23 -2.15 16.53
CA ASP A 97 2.64 -1.06 17.31
C ASP A 97 3.70 -0.35 18.17
N ILE A 98 4.59 0.37 17.49
CA ILE A 98 5.66 1.15 18.09
C ILE A 98 5.59 2.60 17.63
N GLY A 99 6.05 3.50 18.50
CA GLY A 99 6.40 4.87 18.12
C GLY A 99 7.89 5.00 17.88
N LEU A 100 8.30 5.87 16.97
CA LEU A 100 9.70 6.14 16.61
C LEU A 100 10.29 7.23 17.52
N TYR A 101 10.27 6.98 18.83
CA TYR A 101 10.81 7.85 19.88
C TYR A 101 11.35 7.04 21.05
N SER A 102 12.16 7.68 21.89
CA SER A 102 12.55 7.20 23.20
C SER A 102 11.54 7.63 24.27
N GLU A 103 11.39 6.83 25.34
CA GLU A 103 10.57 7.22 26.49
C GLU A 103 11.07 8.49 27.20
N THR A 104 12.35 8.82 27.03
CA THR A 104 12.95 10.06 27.58
C THR A 104 12.72 11.29 26.71
N ASP A 105 12.17 11.14 25.50
CA ASP A 105 11.93 12.29 24.61
C ASP A 105 10.82 13.19 25.16
N SER A 106 11.12 14.49 25.19
CA SER A 106 10.22 15.54 25.70
C SER A 106 9.05 15.83 24.76
N ASN A 107 9.25 15.70 23.45
CA ASN A 107 8.21 15.83 22.43
C ASN A 107 8.20 14.61 21.51
N LYS A 108 7.68 13.50 22.04
CA LYS A 108 7.58 12.20 21.35
C LYS A 108 6.92 12.31 19.98
N LYS A 109 5.83 13.07 19.86
CA LYS A 109 5.12 13.25 18.58
C LYS A 109 5.99 13.92 17.51
N ARG A 110 6.74 14.95 17.87
CA ARG A 110 7.66 15.61 16.91
C ARG A 110 8.84 14.71 16.57
N VAL A 111 9.39 13.99 17.54
CA VAL A 111 10.49 13.03 17.30
C VAL A 111 10.03 11.92 16.35
N ASP A 112 8.84 11.36 16.59
CA ASP A 112 8.21 10.34 15.76
C ASP A 112 8.10 10.80 14.30
N LEU A 113 7.48 11.96 14.08
CA LEU A 113 7.32 12.55 12.75
C LEU A 113 8.67 12.84 12.06
N ASN A 114 9.67 13.31 12.82
CA ASN A 114 11.02 13.54 12.29
C ASN A 114 11.67 12.23 11.85
N LYS A 115 11.54 11.17 12.63
CA LYS A 115 12.10 9.85 12.31
C LYS A 115 11.45 9.22 11.10
N ARG A 116 10.12 9.37 10.92
CA ARG A 116 9.44 8.94 9.68
C ARG A 116 9.99 9.66 8.45
N VAL A 117 10.12 10.99 8.53
CA VAL A 117 10.69 11.80 7.45
C VAL A 117 12.14 11.41 7.17
N GLU A 118 12.94 11.15 8.20
CA GLU A 118 14.33 10.69 8.07
C GLU A 118 14.40 9.33 7.36
N ILE A 119 13.55 8.37 7.72
CA ILE A 119 13.46 7.08 7.03
C ILE A 119 13.14 7.29 5.54
N ILE A 120 12.13 8.10 5.22
CA ILE A 120 11.72 8.33 3.84
C ILE A 120 12.82 9.05 3.03
N ASN A 121 13.43 10.09 3.59
CA ASN A 121 14.43 10.87 2.87
C ASN A 121 15.74 10.11 2.65
N ASN A 122 16.03 9.08 3.46
CA ASN A 122 17.24 8.26 3.35
C ASN A 122 17.01 6.93 2.59
N SER A 123 15.84 6.73 1.98
CA SER A 123 15.47 5.42 1.40
C SER A 123 15.61 5.30 -0.13
N ASP A 124 16.06 6.35 -0.82
CA ASP A 124 16.07 6.44 -2.29
C ASP A 124 14.72 6.05 -2.93
N ALA A 125 13.61 6.28 -2.21
CA ALA A 125 12.30 5.85 -2.67
C ALA A 125 11.78 6.73 -3.81
N ALA A 126 11.13 6.09 -4.79
CA ALA A 126 10.46 6.79 -5.87
C ALA A 126 9.34 7.69 -5.34
N PHE A 127 8.63 7.24 -4.30
CA PHE A 127 7.64 7.99 -3.54
C PHE A 127 7.30 7.26 -2.24
N ALA A 128 6.54 7.92 -1.39
CA ALA A 128 6.03 7.39 -0.13
C ALA A 128 4.50 7.48 -0.05
N ILE A 129 3.88 6.52 0.65
CA ILE A 129 2.45 6.46 0.92
C ILE A 129 2.27 6.40 2.44
N SER A 130 1.62 7.39 3.03
CA SER A 130 1.23 7.36 4.45
C SER A 130 -0.24 6.96 4.59
N ILE A 131 -0.52 5.94 5.39
CA ILE A 131 -1.86 5.37 5.63
C ILE A 131 -2.43 5.94 6.92
N HIS A 132 -3.62 6.53 6.84
CA HIS A 132 -4.31 7.23 7.93
C HIS A 132 -5.82 7.01 7.91
N GLN A 133 -6.48 7.38 9.01
CA GLN A 133 -7.93 7.45 9.11
C GLN A 133 -8.41 8.85 9.48
N ASN A 134 -9.44 9.31 8.79
CA ASN A 134 -9.95 10.66 8.99
C ASN A 134 -10.89 10.75 10.18
N SER A 135 -11.17 11.98 10.58
CA SER A 135 -12.23 12.30 11.53
C SER A 135 -12.76 13.70 11.31
N PHE A 136 -14.06 13.85 11.47
CA PHE A 136 -14.73 15.13 11.46
C PHE A 136 -15.76 15.23 12.61
N SER A 137 -16.17 16.45 12.94
CA SER A 137 -17.17 16.66 13.99
C SER A 137 -18.56 16.13 13.61
N GLN A 138 -18.89 16.13 12.32
CA GLN A 138 -20.16 15.66 11.78
C GLN A 138 -20.05 14.18 11.41
N GLU A 139 -20.90 13.36 12.02
CA GLU A 139 -20.91 11.89 11.86
C GLU A 139 -21.20 11.45 10.42
N ASN A 140 -22.00 12.21 9.66
CA ASN A 140 -22.38 11.88 8.29
C ASN A 140 -21.25 12.05 7.25
N VAL A 141 -20.11 12.62 7.64
CA VAL A 141 -18.95 12.81 6.76
C VAL A 141 -18.26 11.47 6.55
N LYS A 142 -18.12 11.06 5.29
CA LYS A 142 -17.58 9.75 4.90
C LYS A 142 -16.76 9.78 3.61
N GLY A 143 -16.10 8.68 3.29
CA GLY A 143 -15.41 8.39 2.04
C GLY A 143 -13.90 8.67 2.10
N ALA A 144 -13.10 7.73 1.59
CA ALA A 144 -11.66 7.85 1.51
C ALA A 144 -11.18 9.12 0.76
N GLN A 145 -10.08 9.71 1.20
CA GLN A 145 -9.51 10.89 0.57
C GLN A 145 -7.98 10.87 0.54
N VAL A 146 -7.40 11.15 -0.62
CA VAL A 146 -5.94 11.22 -0.79
C VAL A 146 -5.48 12.67 -0.77
N PHE A 147 -4.45 12.95 0.03
CA PHE A 147 -3.84 14.26 0.18
C PHE A 147 -2.43 14.29 -0.39
N TYR A 148 -2.04 15.43 -0.94
CA TYR A 148 -0.70 15.67 -1.49
C TYR A 148 -0.25 17.09 -1.17
N HIS A 149 1.06 17.34 -1.22
CA HIS A 149 1.58 18.69 -1.03
C HIS A 149 1.28 19.57 -2.24
N ILE A 150 0.78 20.80 -2.04
CA ILE A 150 0.38 21.68 -3.17
C ILE A 150 1.49 21.97 -4.19
N GLN A 151 2.76 21.92 -3.76
CA GLN A 151 3.92 22.18 -4.60
C GLN A 151 4.51 20.92 -5.26
N SER A 152 3.95 19.73 -5.01
CA SER A 152 4.42 18.48 -5.61
C SER A 152 3.51 18.08 -6.75
N GLU A 153 3.98 18.23 -7.99
CA GLU A 153 3.23 17.86 -9.18
C GLU A 153 3.12 16.34 -9.32
N GLU A 154 4.21 15.62 -9.04
CA GLU A 154 4.24 14.17 -8.99
C GLU A 154 3.30 13.63 -7.90
N GLY A 155 3.29 14.26 -6.73
CA GLY A 155 2.37 13.95 -5.64
C GLY A 155 0.91 14.21 -6.01
N ARG A 156 0.63 15.27 -6.77
CA ARG A 156 -0.71 15.56 -7.31
C ARG A 156 -1.18 14.48 -8.26
N VAL A 157 -0.32 14.05 -9.19
CA VAL A 157 -0.63 12.98 -10.16
C VAL A 157 -0.85 11.65 -9.44
N LEU A 158 0.06 11.27 -8.54
CA LEU A 158 -0.05 10.06 -7.72
C LEU A 158 -1.36 10.08 -6.92
N ALA A 159 -1.64 11.14 -6.17
CA ALA A 159 -2.85 11.24 -5.36
C ALA A 159 -4.13 11.16 -6.21
N GLY A 160 -4.13 11.76 -7.40
CA GLY A 160 -5.25 11.67 -8.34
C GLY A 160 -5.51 10.23 -8.79
N ILE A 161 -4.46 9.51 -9.18
CA ILE A 161 -4.56 8.10 -9.62
C ILE A 161 -5.04 7.22 -8.47
N LEU A 162 -4.47 7.37 -7.27
CA LEU A 162 -4.91 6.60 -6.09
C LEU A 162 -6.36 6.90 -5.73
N GLN A 163 -6.77 8.17 -5.73
CA GLN A 163 -8.14 8.55 -5.40
C GLN A 163 -9.16 7.90 -6.36
N GLU A 164 -8.90 7.94 -7.67
CA GLU A 164 -9.79 7.33 -8.65
C GLU A 164 -9.83 5.81 -8.50
N GLN A 165 -8.66 5.16 -8.33
CA GLN A 165 -8.60 3.71 -8.15
C GLN A 165 -9.32 3.24 -6.87
N ILE A 166 -9.19 3.99 -5.77
CA ILE A 166 -9.91 3.71 -4.51
C ILE A 166 -11.42 3.79 -4.72
N LYS A 167 -11.93 4.84 -5.39
CA LYS A 167 -13.36 4.95 -5.70
C LYS A 167 -13.85 3.80 -6.57
N GLU A 168 -13.11 3.44 -7.62
CA GLU A 168 -13.45 2.34 -8.53
C GLU A 168 -13.52 1.00 -7.80
N THR A 169 -12.54 0.72 -6.93
CA THR A 169 -12.43 -0.57 -6.25
C THR A 169 -13.42 -0.69 -5.10
N ILE A 170 -13.50 0.33 -4.22
CA ILE A 170 -14.39 0.31 -3.06
C ILE A 170 -15.86 0.43 -3.48
N ASN A 171 -16.16 1.32 -4.43
CA ASN A 171 -17.47 1.54 -5.04
C ASN A 171 -18.61 1.75 -4.01
N ASP A 172 -18.37 2.62 -3.03
CA ASP A 172 -19.29 2.96 -1.93
C ASP A 172 -20.04 4.29 -2.15
N GLY A 173 -19.97 4.85 -3.37
CA GLY A 173 -20.52 6.16 -3.70
C GLY A 173 -19.64 7.34 -3.25
N ASN A 174 -18.36 7.11 -2.94
CA ASN A 174 -17.42 8.19 -2.65
C ASN A 174 -17.22 9.13 -3.87
N HIS A 175 -17.48 10.42 -3.67
CA HIS A 175 -17.33 11.47 -4.69
C HIS A 175 -16.16 12.43 -4.42
N ARG A 176 -15.30 12.12 -3.45
CA ARG A 176 -14.16 12.96 -3.09
C ARG A 176 -13.12 12.99 -4.21
N LYS A 177 -12.39 14.10 -4.21
CA LYS A 177 -11.22 14.32 -5.07
C LYS A 177 -9.97 14.40 -4.22
N ALA A 178 -8.84 14.04 -4.83
CA ALA A 178 -7.53 14.26 -4.26
C ALA A 178 -7.38 15.75 -3.88
N LYS A 179 -6.87 16.02 -2.68
CA LYS A 179 -6.90 17.36 -2.10
C LYS A 179 -5.49 17.83 -1.74
N SER A 180 -5.13 19.01 -2.24
CA SER A 180 -3.87 19.65 -1.88
C SER A 180 -3.87 20.07 -0.40
N ASN A 181 -2.70 20.04 0.22
CA ASN A 181 -2.48 20.43 1.60
C ASN A 181 -1.09 21.10 1.73
N THR A 182 -0.95 22.05 2.65
CA THR A 182 0.31 22.78 2.94
C THR A 182 0.77 22.60 4.39
N ASN A 183 -0.05 21.98 5.23
CA ASN A 183 0.07 22.03 6.68
C ASN A 183 0.51 20.70 7.28
N TYR A 184 0.27 19.58 6.60
CA TYR A 184 0.72 18.27 7.07
C TYR A 184 2.24 18.21 7.09
N TYR A 185 2.78 17.90 8.28
CA TYR A 185 4.21 17.96 8.54
C TYR A 185 5.01 17.11 7.56
N MET A 186 4.63 15.84 7.39
CA MET A 186 5.37 14.92 6.50
C MET A 186 5.31 15.39 5.04
N LEU A 187 4.17 15.92 4.57
CA LEU A 187 4.05 16.47 3.21
C LEU A 187 5.01 17.64 2.96
N LYS A 188 5.35 18.41 4.00
CA LYS A 188 6.25 19.57 3.89
C LYS A 188 7.73 19.19 3.95
N HIS A 189 8.07 18.12 4.65
CA HIS A 189 9.47 17.80 5.01
C HIS A 189 10.04 16.57 4.28
N THR A 190 9.22 15.87 3.51
CA THR A 190 9.65 14.75 2.66
C THR A 190 10.16 15.26 1.31
N LEU A 191 11.27 14.69 0.82
CA LEU A 191 11.94 15.09 -0.42
C LEU A 191 11.36 14.41 -1.66
N CYS A 192 11.08 13.10 -1.58
CA CYS A 192 10.34 12.40 -2.63
C CYS A 192 8.85 12.78 -2.60
N PRO A 193 8.08 12.48 -3.65
CA PRO A 193 6.63 12.61 -3.59
C PRO A 193 6.06 11.80 -2.41
N LEU A 194 5.24 12.42 -1.58
CA LEU A 194 4.50 11.77 -0.51
C LEU A 194 3.02 12.09 -0.66
N VAL A 195 2.18 11.08 -0.48
CA VAL A 195 0.73 11.24 -0.36
C VAL A 195 0.24 10.63 0.94
N ILE A 196 -0.81 11.22 1.51
CA ILE A 196 -1.51 10.68 2.69
C ILE A 196 -2.85 10.12 2.22
N VAL A 197 -3.07 8.83 2.43
CA VAL A 197 -4.32 8.15 2.12
C VAL A 197 -5.13 8.06 3.41
N GLU A 198 -6.16 8.89 3.52
CA GLU A 198 -7.17 8.76 4.56
C GLU A 198 -8.21 7.73 4.10
N CYS A 199 -8.19 6.51 4.64
CA CYS A 199 -8.98 5.39 4.10
C CYS A 199 -10.48 5.47 4.39
N GLY A 200 -10.90 6.28 5.34
CA GLY A 200 -12.31 6.50 5.72
C GLY A 200 -12.40 7.40 6.96
N TYR A 201 -13.57 7.58 7.54
CA TYR A 201 -13.79 8.39 8.74
C TYR A 201 -14.13 7.54 9.96
N LEU A 202 -13.24 7.51 10.95
CA LEU A 202 -13.49 6.87 12.24
C LEU A 202 -14.58 7.59 13.06
N SER A 203 -14.98 8.79 12.66
CA SER A 203 -16.14 9.52 13.22
C SER A 203 -17.49 9.09 12.65
N ASN A 204 -17.52 8.31 11.57
CA ASN A 204 -18.75 7.78 10.97
C ASN A 204 -18.97 6.34 11.45
N TRP A 205 -20.15 6.00 11.97
CA TRP A 205 -20.39 4.66 12.54
C TRP A 205 -20.32 3.53 11.51
N THR A 206 -20.73 3.80 10.27
CA THR A 206 -20.68 2.80 9.20
C THR A 206 -19.24 2.56 8.79
N GLU A 207 -18.48 3.62 8.53
CA GLU A 207 -17.07 3.48 8.14
C GLU A 207 -16.21 2.95 9.28
N ALA A 208 -16.42 3.37 10.53
CA ALA A 208 -15.67 2.84 11.67
C ALA A 208 -15.82 1.31 11.82
N LYS A 209 -16.98 0.75 11.48
CA LYS A 209 -17.18 -0.72 11.42
C LYS A 209 -16.44 -1.36 10.25
N LEU A 210 -16.47 -0.74 9.07
CA LEU A 210 -15.76 -1.22 7.89
C LEU A 210 -14.23 -1.14 8.08
N LEU A 211 -13.72 -0.08 8.71
CA LEU A 211 -12.29 0.14 8.88
C LEU A 211 -11.60 -0.90 9.77
N VAL A 212 -12.34 -1.60 10.63
CA VAL A 212 -11.85 -2.71 11.43
C VAL A 212 -12.17 -4.09 10.85
N ASP A 213 -12.92 -4.13 9.74
CA ASP A 213 -13.27 -5.34 9.03
C ASP A 213 -12.10 -5.79 8.13
N GLU A 214 -11.72 -7.06 8.24
CA GLU A 214 -10.54 -7.59 7.57
C GLU A 214 -10.70 -7.59 6.03
N ASP A 215 -11.88 -7.97 5.52
CA ASP A 215 -12.15 -7.99 4.08
C ASP A 215 -12.11 -6.56 3.51
N TYR A 216 -12.63 -5.57 4.25
CA TYR A 216 -12.53 -4.17 3.84
C TYR A 216 -11.07 -3.67 3.83
N GLN A 217 -10.26 -4.02 4.83
CA GLN A 217 -8.84 -3.65 4.89
C GLN A 217 -8.06 -4.26 3.72
N GLU A 218 -8.32 -5.53 3.37
CA GLU A 218 -7.75 -6.17 2.18
C GLU A 218 -8.17 -5.47 0.90
N LYS A 219 -9.46 -5.16 0.78
CA LYS A 219 -10.00 -4.45 -0.38
C LYS A 219 -9.39 -3.05 -0.52
N MET A 220 -9.17 -2.34 0.57
CA MET A 220 -8.52 -1.03 0.60
C MET A 220 -7.05 -1.13 0.21
N ALA A 221 -6.30 -2.07 0.78
CA ALA A 221 -4.91 -2.32 0.41
C ALA A 221 -4.77 -2.69 -1.08
N TRP A 222 -5.66 -3.54 -1.59
CA TRP A 222 -5.75 -3.89 -3.01
C TRP A 222 -6.02 -2.67 -3.89
N ALA A 223 -6.94 -1.79 -3.49
CA ALA A 223 -7.23 -0.57 -4.24
C ALA A 223 -6.00 0.36 -4.34
N ILE A 224 -5.28 0.54 -3.23
CA ILE A 224 -4.07 1.36 -3.19
C ILE A 224 -2.96 0.71 -4.04
N HIS A 225 -2.78 -0.61 -3.93
CA HIS A 225 -1.84 -1.39 -4.74
C HIS A 225 -2.08 -1.22 -6.24
N LEU A 226 -3.31 -1.41 -6.72
CA LEU A 226 -3.65 -1.21 -8.14
C LEU A 226 -3.34 0.22 -8.60
N GLY A 227 -3.59 1.21 -7.74
CA GLY A 227 -3.33 2.60 -8.04
C GLY A 227 -1.84 2.90 -8.16
N ILE A 228 -1.03 2.29 -7.29
CA ILE A 228 0.44 2.33 -7.36
C ILE A 228 0.93 1.71 -8.66
N LEU A 229 0.47 0.50 -9.03
CA LEU A 229 0.88 -0.14 -10.27
C LEU A 229 0.49 0.68 -11.51
N LYS A 230 -0.70 1.30 -11.49
CA LYS A 230 -1.15 2.21 -12.54
C LYS A 230 -0.24 3.44 -12.67
N TYR A 231 0.14 4.06 -11.55
CA TYR A 231 1.08 5.17 -11.53
C TYR A 231 2.46 4.78 -12.08
N LEU A 232 3.01 3.66 -11.62
CA LEU A 232 4.31 3.15 -12.08
C LEU A 232 4.31 2.82 -13.57
N ASN A 233 3.21 2.32 -14.13
CA ASN A 233 3.11 2.01 -15.55
C ASN A 233 3.01 3.25 -16.44
N ILE A 234 2.40 4.34 -15.96
CA ILE A 234 2.33 5.61 -16.72
C ILE A 234 3.73 6.22 -16.85
N ASN A 235 4.54 6.17 -15.79
CA ASN A 235 5.87 6.80 -15.77
C ASN A 235 6.99 5.94 -16.39
N LYS A 236 6.67 4.72 -16.87
CA LYS A 236 7.60 3.88 -17.63
C LYS A 236 7.62 4.19 -19.13
N ASN A 237 6.62 4.95 -19.62
CA ASN A 237 6.48 5.39 -21.00
C ASN A 237 6.86 6.86 -21.16
#